data_AF-A0A2T2RH23-F1
#
_entry.id   AF-A0A2T2RH23-F1
#
_cell.length_a   1.000
_cell.length_b   1.000
_cell.length_c   1.000
_cell.angle_alpha   90.00
_cell.angle_beta   90.00
_cell.angle_gamma   90.00
#
_symmetry.space_group_name_H-M   'P 1'
#
loop_
_entity.id
_entity.type
_entity.pdbx_description
1 polymer ?
#
loop_
_entity_poly.entity_id
_entity_poly.type
_entity_poly.pdbx_seq_one_letter_code
_entity_poly.pdbx_strand_id
1 'polypeptide(L)'
;MRRAKIVATLGPALDDEDQLAPALEAGIDIVRLNFSHGEHDTHAKRLNRVRELAGQQGRNVASLADLQGPKIRLGVVPSGGVRLEDGGQVVLVPGREHLESHVDADGTPALPVTYHALAQANAW
;
A
#
# COMPACT_ATOMS: atom_id res chain seq x y z
N MET A 1 -12.83 -16.58 -27.51
CA MET A 1 -13.31 -16.20 -26.17
C MET A 1 -12.17 -16.31 -25.16
N ARG A 2 -11.86 -15.27 -24.39
CA ARG A 2 -10.78 -15.29 -23.39
C ARG A 2 -11.23 -16.09 -22.15
N ARG A 3 -10.34 -16.93 -21.60
CA ARG A 3 -10.60 -17.76 -20.41
C ARG A 3 -10.02 -17.17 -19.12
N ALA A 4 -8.79 -16.66 -19.16
CA ALA A 4 -8.16 -16.00 -18.01
C ALA A 4 -8.87 -14.67 -17.72
N LYS A 5 -9.07 -14.33 -16.44
CA LYS A 5 -9.68 -13.08 -15.98
C LYS A 5 -8.63 -11.99 -15.72
N ILE A 6 -8.99 -10.72 -15.92
CA ILE A 6 -8.13 -9.55 -15.71
C ILE A 6 -8.53 -8.90 -14.39
N VAL A 7 -7.57 -8.80 -13.49
CA VAL A 7 -7.67 -8.04 -12.25
C VAL A 7 -6.87 -6.74 -12.42
N ALA A 8 -7.51 -5.59 -12.24
CA ALA A 8 -6.85 -4.29 -12.29
C ALA A 8 -6.93 -3.60 -10.91
N THR A 9 -5.81 -3.07 -10.42
CA THR A 9 -5.79 -2.33 -9.14
C THR A 9 -6.25 -0.91 -9.37
N LEU A 10 -7.23 -0.44 -8.59
CA LEU A 10 -7.66 0.96 -8.64
C LEU A 10 -6.64 1.85 -7.91
N GLY A 11 -6.38 3.01 -8.51
CA GLY A 11 -5.43 4.00 -8.03
C GLY A 11 -5.55 5.28 -8.86
N PRO A 12 -4.71 6.30 -8.59
CA PRO A 12 -4.82 7.62 -9.25
C PRO A 12 -4.90 7.57 -10.77
N ALA A 13 -4.23 6.62 -11.41
CA ALA A 13 -4.26 6.45 -12.87
C ALA A 13 -5.64 6.03 -13.45
N LEU A 14 -6.59 5.60 -12.60
CA LEU A 14 -7.93 5.15 -12.97
C LEU A 14 -9.02 5.89 -12.18
N ASP A 15 -8.70 7.01 -11.53
CA ASP A 15 -9.69 7.81 -10.79
C ASP A 15 -10.59 8.63 -11.73
N ASP A 16 -10.09 8.97 -12.92
CA ASP A 16 -10.83 9.72 -13.93
C ASP A 16 -11.68 8.80 -14.82
N GLU A 17 -12.87 9.29 -15.16
CA GLU A 17 -13.83 8.62 -16.04
C GLU A 17 -13.24 8.29 -17.41
N ASP A 18 -12.50 9.24 -17.98
CA ASP A 18 -11.87 9.13 -19.30
C ASP A 18 -10.80 8.03 -19.37
N GLN A 19 -10.27 7.61 -18.22
CA GLN A 19 -9.32 6.50 -18.13
C GLN A 19 -10.01 5.20 -17.77
N LEU A 20 -10.96 5.25 -16.83
CA LEU A 20 -11.63 4.07 -16.33
C LEU A 20 -12.58 3.45 -17.37
N ALA A 21 -13.35 4.25 -18.11
CA ALA A 21 -14.31 3.72 -19.08
C ALA A 21 -13.63 2.90 -20.21
N PRO A 22 -12.56 3.39 -20.88
CA PRO A 22 -11.82 2.60 -21.86
C PRO A 22 -11.13 1.39 -21.24
N ALA A 23 -10.62 1.50 -20.01
CA ALA A 23 -9.98 0.37 -19.33
C ALA A 23 -10.98 -0.75 -19.02
N LEU A 24 -12.20 -0.38 -18.63
CA LEU A 24 -13.31 -1.34 -18.49
C LEU A 24 -13.59 -1.97 -19.86
N GLU A 25 -13.84 -1.19 -20.90
CA GLU A 25 -14.12 -1.69 -22.26
C GLU A 25 -13.04 -2.65 -22.78
N ALA A 26 -11.76 -2.36 -22.49
CA ALA A 26 -10.61 -3.19 -22.85
C ALA A 26 -10.61 -4.58 -22.18
N GLY A 27 -11.42 -4.79 -21.13
CA GLY A 27 -11.74 -6.13 -20.63
C GLY A 27 -11.43 -6.40 -19.16
N ILE A 28 -11.33 -5.38 -18.30
CA ILE A 28 -11.24 -5.60 -16.85
C ILE A 28 -12.44 -6.45 -16.37
N ASP A 29 -12.19 -7.56 -15.69
CA ASP A 29 -13.24 -8.42 -15.10
C ASP A 29 -13.40 -8.16 -13.60
N ILE A 30 -12.31 -7.79 -12.92
CA ILE A 30 -12.25 -7.59 -11.48
C ILE A 30 -11.44 -6.33 -11.19
N VAL A 31 -11.97 -5.47 -10.32
CA VAL A 31 -11.21 -4.34 -9.76
C VAL A 31 -10.72 -4.68 -8.35
N ARG A 32 -9.44 -4.43 -8.09
CA ARG A 32 -8.79 -4.63 -6.80
C ARG A 32 -8.70 -3.29 -6.06
N LEU A 33 -9.26 -3.26 -4.86
CA LEU A 33 -9.13 -2.16 -3.90
C LEU A 33 -8.00 -2.52 -2.92
N ASN A 34 -6.85 -1.85 -3.06
CA ASN A 34 -5.70 -2.09 -2.19
C ASN A 34 -5.82 -1.27 -0.90
N PHE A 35 -6.26 -1.88 0.19
CA PHE A 35 -6.44 -1.21 1.48
C PHE A 35 -5.12 -0.95 2.23
N SER A 36 -3.96 -1.28 1.64
CA SER A 36 -2.68 -0.79 2.19
C SER A 36 -2.52 0.74 2.05
N HIS A 37 -3.35 1.40 1.23
CA HIS A 37 -3.29 2.84 0.97
C HIS A 37 -4.70 3.43 0.84
N GLY A 38 -4.85 4.71 1.17
CA GLY A 38 -6.07 5.48 0.98
C GLY A 38 -7.17 5.16 2.00
N GLU A 39 -8.11 6.09 2.13
CA GLU A 39 -9.21 6.02 3.08
C GLU A 39 -10.41 5.24 2.53
N HIS A 40 -11.28 4.77 3.44
CA HIS A 40 -12.52 4.07 3.07
C HIS A 40 -13.38 4.87 2.09
N ASP A 41 -13.51 6.18 2.29
CA ASP A 41 -14.30 7.06 1.41
C ASP A 41 -13.74 7.11 -0.02
N THR A 42 -12.42 7.11 -0.17
CA THR A 42 -11.76 7.09 -1.48
C THR A 42 -12.05 5.77 -2.20
N HIS A 43 -11.95 4.65 -1.49
CA HIS A 43 -12.27 3.33 -2.04
C HIS A 43 -13.76 3.21 -2.42
N ALA A 44 -14.66 3.76 -1.61
CA ALA A 44 -16.09 3.78 -1.88
C ALA A 44 -16.42 4.59 -3.15
N LYS A 45 -15.83 5.79 -3.30
CA LYS A 45 -15.99 6.62 -4.51
C LYS A 45 -15.53 5.88 -5.76
N ARG A 46 -14.36 5.26 -5.71
CA ARG A 46 -13.81 4.43 -6.80
C ARG A 46 -14.74 3.29 -7.19
N LEU A 47 -15.22 2.53 -6.20
CA LEU A 47 -16.11 1.40 -6.45
C LEU A 47 -17.46 1.82 -7.05
N ASN A 48 -18.03 2.93 -6.57
CA ASN A 48 -19.27 3.47 -7.12
C ASN A 48 -19.09 3.87 -8.58
N ARG A 49 -17.98 4.54 -8.92
CA ARG A 49 -17.67 4.91 -10.30
C ARG A 49 -17.52 3.69 -11.22
N VAL A 50 -16.83 2.64 -10.75
CA VAL A 50 -16.71 1.38 -11.50
C VAL A 50 -18.08 0.77 -11.77
N ARG A 51 -18.97 0.72 -10.76
CA ARG A 51 -20.32 0.14 -10.90
C ARG A 51 -21.18 0.92 -11.89
N GLU A 52 -21.12 2.25 -11.83
CA GLU A 52 -21.85 3.13 -12.73
C GLU A 52 -21.41 2.92 -14.19
N LEU A 53 -20.11 3.03 -14.46
CA LEU A 53 -19.58 2.89 -15.82
C LEU A 53 -19.72 1.48 -16.37
N ALA A 54 -19.48 0.44 -15.55
CA ALA A 54 -19.69 -0.93 -15.96
C ALA A 54 -21.18 -1.20 -16.28
N GLY A 55 -22.09 -0.62 -15.49
CA GLY A 55 -23.53 -0.69 -15.73
C GLY A 55 -23.94 -0.04 -17.05
N GLN A 56 -23.40 1.15 -17.36
CA GLN A 56 -23.60 1.83 -18.65
C GLN A 56 -23.10 0.98 -19.83
N GLN A 57 -22.03 0.21 -19.64
CA GLN A 57 -21.46 -0.68 -20.65
C GLN A 57 -22.15 -2.07 -20.71
N GLY A 58 -23.14 -2.34 -19.84
CA GLY A 58 -23.77 -3.66 -19.75
C GLY A 58 -22.84 -4.77 -19.26
N ARG A 59 -21.83 -4.43 -18.46
CA ARG A 59 -20.79 -5.35 -17.97
C ARG A 59 -20.89 -5.55 -16.46
N ASN A 60 -20.71 -6.80 -16.04
CA ASN A 60 -20.57 -7.14 -14.62
C ASN A 60 -19.07 -7.22 -14.28
N VAL A 61 -18.62 -6.33 -13.40
CA VAL A 61 -17.23 -6.28 -12.92
C VAL A 61 -17.22 -6.55 -11.43
N ALA A 62 -16.47 -7.57 -11.00
CA ALA A 62 -16.39 -7.91 -9.57
C ALA A 62 -15.42 -6.98 -8.84
N SER A 63 -15.57 -6.87 -7.52
CA SER A 63 -14.65 -6.14 -6.65
C SER A 63 -13.90 -7.08 -5.71
N LEU A 64 -12.59 -6.89 -5.60
CA LEU A 64 -11.71 -7.61 -4.69
C LEU A 64 -11.16 -6.63 -3.64
N ALA A 65 -11.54 -6.86 -2.38
CA ALA A 65 -10.98 -6.14 -1.24
C ALA A 65 -9.66 -6.82 -0.81
N ASP A 66 -8.54 -6.13 -0.99
CA ASP A 66 -7.22 -6.64 -0.64
C ASP A 66 -6.75 -6.04 0.69
N LEU A 67 -6.77 -6.88 1.72
CA LEU A 67 -6.39 -6.51 3.08
C LEU A 67 -4.86 -6.38 3.18
N GLN A 68 -4.38 -5.39 3.94
CA GLN A 68 -2.95 -5.15 4.09
C GLN A 68 -2.18 -6.36 4.64
N GLY A 69 -2.79 -7.13 5.55
CA GLY A 69 -2.14 -8.20 6.30
C GLY A 69 -1.10 -7.68 7.31
N PRO A 70 -0.51 -8.58 8.14
CA PRO A 70 0.55 -8.20 9.06
C PRO A 70 1.82 -7.80 8.28
N LYS A 71 2.35 -6.61 8.56
CA LYS A 71 3.59 -6.10 7.96
C LYS A 71 4.47 -5.49 9.04
N ILE A 72 5.74 -5.91 9.08
CA ILE A 72 6.77 -5.21 9.84
C ILE A 72 7.20 -4.00 9.00
N ARG A 73 7.06 -2.80 9.55
CA ARG A 73 7.42 -1.55 8.88
C ARG A 73 8.31 -0.71 9.79
N LEU A 74 9.08 0.18 9.18
CA LEU A 74 9.65 1.29 9.91
C LEU A 74 8.52 2.17 10.47
N GLY A 75 8.79 2.84 11.58
CA GLY A 75 8.01 3.99 12.02
C GLY A 75 8.28 5.22 11.13
N VAL A 76 8.01 6.39 11.68
CA VAL A 76 8.22 7.67 11.00
C VAL A 76 9.71 7.96 10.87
N VAL A 77 10.10 8.36 9.66
CA VAL A 77 11.46 8.77 9.28
C VAL A 77 11.40 10.23 8.84
N PRO A 78 12.45 11.05 9.03
CA PRO A 78 12.44 12.46 8.61
C PRO A 78 12.18 12.59 7.11
N SER A 79 11.61 13.74 6.70
CA SER A 79 11.28 14.02 5.29
C SER A 79 12.47 13.84 4.33
N GLY A 80 13.69 14.21 4.76
CA GLY A 80 14.93 14.00 3.99
C GLY A 80 15.47 12.58 4.01
N GLY A 81 14.81 11.66 4.71
CA GLY A 81 15.29 10.31 4.97
C GLY A 81 16.44 10.27 5.99
N VAL A 82 16.93 9.06 6.24
CA VAL A 82 18.17 8.79 6.97
C VAL A 82 19.15 8.18 5.98
N ARG A 83 20.32 8.81 5.81
CA ARG A 83 21.36 8.31 4.92
C ARG A 83 22.06 7.13 5.57
N LEU A 84 22.15 6.03 4.84
CA LEU A 84 22.94 4.86 5.20
C LEU A 84 24.10 4.74 4.20
N GLU A 85 25.24 4.27 4.68
CA GLU A 85 26.42 4.00 3.87
C GLU A 85 26.64 2.50 3.74
N ASP A 86 27.15 2.06 2.59
CA ASP A 86 27.45 0.65 2.35
C ASP A 86 28.50 0.15 3.36
N GLY A 87 28.19 -0.95 4.04
CA GLY A 87 29.02 -1.49 5.13
C GLY A 87 28.90 -0.73 6.46
N GLY A 88 28.11 0.34 6.50
CA GLY A 88 27.79 1.08 7.73
C GLY A 88 26.85 0.30 8.66
N GLN A 89 26.88 0.68 9.94
CA GLN A 89 25.97 0.14 10.94
C GLN A 89 24.68 0.97 11.02
N VAL A 90 23.59 0.33 11.40
CA VAL A 90 22.30 0.96 11.66
C VAL A 90 21.63 0.29 12.86
N VAL A 91 21.07 1.09 13.75
CA VAL A 91 20.31 0.63 14.90
C VAL A 91 18.83 0.59 14.56
N LEU A 92 18.20 -0.58 14.72
CA LEU A 92 16.75 -0.73 14.63
C LEU A 92 16.14 -0.71 16.03
N VAL A 93 15.26 0.25 16.30
CA VAL A 93 14.62 0.42 17.61
C VAL A 93 13.21 -0.16 17.57
N PRO A 94 12.96 -1.34 18.17
CA PRO A 94 11.68 -2.03 18.09
C PRO A 94 10.57 -1.38 18.91
N GLY A 95 9.33 -1.57 18.48
CA GLY A 95 8.12 -1.13 19.20
C GLY A 95 7.99 0.40 19.29
N ARG A 96 8.58 1.12 18.34
CA ARG A 96 8.53 2.57 18.27
C ARG A 96 7.93 3.01 16.93
N GLU A 97 7.03 3.98 16.99
CA GLU A 97 6.58 4.69 15.79
C GLU A 97 7.43 5.94 15.53
N HIS A 98 7.90 6.61 16.58
CA HIS A 98 8.69 7.84 16.48
C HIS A 98 9.97 7.72 17.32
N LEU A 99 11.05 8.36 16.86
CA LEU A 99 12.26 8.60 17.64
C LEU A 99 12.47 10.10 17.83
N GLU A 100 13.04 10.49 18.98
CA GLU A 100 13.46 11.88 19.23
C GLU A 100 14.70 12.25 18.42
N SER A 101 15.58 11.27 18.18
CA SER A 101 16.78 11.38 17.36
C SER A 101 16.89 10.15 16.45
N HIS A 102 17.30 10.38 15.21
CA HIS A 102 17.64 9.32 14.24
C HIS A 102 19.15 9.02 14.20
N VAL A 103 19.85 9.42 15.27
CA VAL A 103 21.28 9.21 15.49
C VAL A 103 21.45 8.77 16.93
N ASP A 104 22.12 7.65 17.15
CA ASP A 104 22.46 7.11 18.47
C ASP A 104 23.66 7.86 19.08
N ALA A 105 23.99 7.57 20.35
CA ALA A 105 25.01 8.28 21.11
C ALA A 105 26.42 8.26 20.47
N ASP A 106 26.72 7.24 19.66
CA ASP A 106 27.98 7.07 18.95
C ASP A 106 27.99 7.63 17.52
N GLY A 107 26.88 8.24 17.08
CA GLY A 107 26.71 8.76 15.73
C GLY A 107 26.08 7.76 14.76
N THR A 108 25.75 6.55 15.18
CA THR A 108 25.15 5.52 14.33
C THR A 108 23.71 5.90 13.94
N PRO A 109 23.30 5.78 12.66
CA PRO A 109 21.91 5.99 12.27
C PRO A 109 20.94 5.07 13.02
N ALA A 110 19.81 5.62 13.46
CA ALA A 110 18.77 4.90 14.20
C ALA A 110 17.40 5.01 13.50
N LEU A 111 16.70 3.89 13.38
CA LEU A 111 15.39 3.79 12.72
C LEU A 111 14.35 3.14 13.64
N PRO A 112 13.16 3.74 13.81
CA PRO A 112 12.07 3.10 14.54
C PRO A 112 11.50 1.94 13.73
N VAL A 113 11.14 0.85 14.41
CA VAL A 113 10.39 -0.27 13.83
C VAL A 113 9.12 -0.47 14.64
N THR A 114 7.97 -0.53 13.97
CA THR A 114 6.66 -0.61 14.65
C THR A 114 6.43 -1.95 15.33
N TYR A 115 7.18 -2.99 14.94
CA TYR A 115 7.09 -4.32 15.51
C TYR A 115 7.93 -4.45 16.80
N HIS A 116 7.26 -4.66 17.93
CA HIS A 116 7.89 -4.70 19.26
C HIS A 116 8.77 -5.93 19.49
N ALA A 117 8.48 -7.06 18.86
CA ALA A 117 9.19 -8.31 19.10
C ALA A 117 10.43 -8.49 18.21
N LEU A 118 10.83 -7.48 17.43
CA LEU A 118 11.95 -7.60 16.48
C LEU A 118 13.27 -8.00 17.14
N ALA A 119 13.57 -7.47 18.32
CA ALA A 119 14.81 -7.74 19.06
C ALA A 119 14.67 -8.85 20.12
N GLN A 120 13.48 -9.47 20.22
CA GLN A 120 13.27 -10.55 21.18
C GLN A 120 13.94 -11.82 20.64
N ALA A 121 14.83 -12.40 21.43
CA ALA A 121 15.33 -13.74 21.16
C ALA A 121 14.19 -14.74 21.43
N ASN A 122 13.83 -15.52 20.40
CA ASN A 122 12.73 -16.51 20.26
C ASN A 122 11.46 -15.93 19.58
N ALA A 123 10.88 -16.50 18.51
CA ALA A 123 10.85 -17.89 18.07
C ALA A 123 10.68 -18.01 16.53
N TRP A 124 11.61 -18.73 15.88
CA TRP A 124 11.34 -19.54 14.69
C TRP A 124 11.38 -21.01 15.12
#